data_AF-A0A976KUL1-F1
#
_entry.id   AF-A0A976KUL1-F1
#
_cell.length_a   1.000
_cell.length_b   1.000
_cell.length_c   1.000
_cell.angle_alpha   90.00
_cell.angle_beta   90.00
_cell.angle_gamma   90.00
#
_symmetry.space_group_name_H-M   'P 1'
#
loop_
_entity.id
_entity.type
_entity.pdbx_description
1 polymer ?
#
loop_
_entity_poly.entity_id
_entity_poly.type
_entity_poly.pdbx_seq_one_letter_code
_entity_poly.pdbx_strand_id
1 'polypeptide(L)'
;MERLRLDFRQAGYEDVEFAAINSIDALDDRKKLSARCSFPLFQDTSETEGWDMHEGNKDDFYIYDRDGKLAAYLPAKGGPSIKLATEAGYDYVKGRLIEVLER
;
A
#
# COMPACT_ATOMS: atom_id res chain seq x y z
N MET A 1 -0.83 -4.68 6.22
CA MET A 1 -1.03 -3.22 6.20
C MET A 1 -1.62 -2.70 7.51
N GLU A 2 -2.65 -3.31 8.09
CA GLU A 2 -3.24 -2.85 9.38
C GLU A 2 -2.21 -2.63 10.50
N ARG A 3 -1.38 -3.63 10.79
CA ARG A 3 -0.32 -3.50 11.81
C ARG A 3 0.63 -2.34 11.49
N LEU A 4 1.05 -2.21 10.24
CA LEU A 4 1.95 -1.14 9.80
C LEU A 4 1.31 0.23 10.02
N ARG A 5 0.04 0.40 9.63
CA ARG A 5 -0.73 1.62 9.87
C ARG A 5 -0.82 1.98 11.35
N LEU A 6 -1.08 0.99 12.21
CA LEU A 6 -1.14 1.20 13.65
C LEU A 6 0.22 1.56 14.24
N ASP A 7 1.30 0.91 13.80
CA ASP A 7 2.66 1.23 14.22
C ASP A 7 3.03 2.68 13.91
N PHE A 8 2.72 3.18 12.70
CA PHE A 8 2.98 4.57 12.32
C PHE A 8 2.18 5.55 13.19
N ARG A 9 0.89 5.27 13.44
CA ARG A 9 0.08 6.08 14.35
C ARG A 9 0.62 6.09 15.78
N GLN A 10 1.04 4.94 16.30
CA GLN A 10 1.63 4.84 17.65
C GLN A 10 2.97 5.57 17.76
N ALA A 11 3.72 5.66 16.66
CA ALA A 11 4.96 6.41 16.58
C ALA A 11 4.75 7.92 16.34
N GLY A 12 3.50 8.41 16.25
CA GLY A 12 3.17 9.83 16.07
C GLY A 12 3.14 10.30 14.61
N TYR A 13 3.22 9.40 13.63
CA TYR A 13 3.08 9.73 12.21
C TYR A 13 1.61 9.70 11.80
N GLU A 14 0.87 10.77 12.16
CA GLU A 14 -0.57 10.86 11.87
C GLU A 14 -0.87 11.15 10.39
N ASP A 15 0.07 11.77 9.67
CA ASP A 15 -0.08 12.16 8.25
C ASP A 15 0.16 11.02 7.26
N VAL A 16 0.41 9.80 7.74
CA VAL A 16 0.64 8.63 6.88
C VAL A 16 -0.67 7.89 6.64
N GLU A 17 -1.19 8.04 5.42
CA GLU A 17 -2.39 7.35 4.98
C GLU A 17 -2.07 6.14 4.11
N PHE A 18 -2.91 5.11 4.25
CA PHE A 18 -2.81 3.86 3.48
C PHE A 18 -4.07 3.70 2.65
N ALA A 19 -3.92 3.24 1.42
CA ALA A 19 -5.04 2.80 0.59
C ALA A 19 -4.63 1.55 -0.18
N ALA A 20 -5.61 0.75 -0.59
CA ALA A 20 -5.37 -0.34 -1.55
C ALA A 20 -6.40 -0.31 -2.66
N ILE A 21 -5.96 -0.73 -3.85
CA ILE A 21 -6.82 -0.97 -5.00
C ILE A 21 -7.14 -2.46 -5.03
N ASN A 22 -8.43 -2.81 -5.06
CA ASN A 22 -8.87 -4.15 -5.38
C ASN A 22 -9.20 -4.20 -6.87
N SER A 23 -8.56 -5.10 -7.60
CA SER A 23 -8.67 -5.17 -9.06
C SER A 23 -10.10 -5.51 -9.53
N ILE A 24 -10.38 -5.18 -10.80
CA ILE A 24 -11.69 -5.37 -11.43
C ILE A 24 -12.12 -6.86 -11.39
N ASP A 25 -11.16 -7.76 -11.59
CA ASP A 25 -11.32 -9.22 -11.58
C ASP A 25 -11.43 -9.83 -10.17
N ALA A 26 -11.20 -9.04 -9.12
CA ALA A 26 -11.28 -9.48 -7.71
C ALA A 26 -12.53 -8.97 -6.98
N LEU A 27 -13.60 -8.61 -7.70
CA LEU A 27 -14.83 -8.05 -7.13
C LEU A 27 -15.46 -8.94 -6.02
N ASP A 28 -15.35 -10.26 -6.14
CA ASP A 28 -15.90 -11.21 -5.17
C ASP A 28 -15.22 -11.13 -3.79
N ASP A 29 -13.98 -10.62 -3.73
CA ASP A 29 -13.26 -10.43 -2.47
C ASP A 29 -13.56 -9.10 -1.78
N ARG A 30 -14.25 -8.16 -2.46
CA ARG A 30 -14.57 -6.83 -1.92
C ARG A 30 -15.20 -6.89 -0.54
N LYS A 31 -16.20 -7.75 -0.33
CA LYS A 31 -16.91 -7.88 0.97
C LYS A 31 -15.99 -8.39 2.08
N LYS A 32 -15.07 -9.31 1.77
CA LYS A 32 -14.13 -9.86 2.75
C LYS A 32 -13.08 -8.82 3.11
N LEU A 33 -12.59 -8.07 2.12
CA LEU A 33 -11.61 -7.00 2.32
C LEU A 33 -12.23 -5.86 3.12
N SER A 34 -13.42 -5.39 2.77
CA SER A 34 -14.11 -4.32 3.51
C SER A 34 -14.44 -4.67 4.96
N ALA A 35 -14.58 -5.97 5.27
CA ALA A 35 -14.83 -6.44 6.63
C ALA A 35 -13.54 -6.54 7.48
N ARG A 36 -12.35 -6.56 6.85
CA ARG A 36 -11.06 -6.78 7.50
C ARG A 36 -10.17 -5.54 7.53
N CYS A 37 -10.30 -4.69 6.52
CA CYS A 37 -9.51 -3.48 6.37
C CYS A 37 -10.21 -2.29 6.99
N SER A 38 -9.46 -1.50 7.75
CA SER A 38 -9.88 -0.22 8.34
C SER A 38 -9.37 0.99 7.56
N PHE A 39 -8.48 0.77 6.58
CA PHE A 39 -8.02 1.78 5.64
C PHE A 39 -8.87 1.78 4.35
N PRO A 40 -8.91 2.89 3.60
CA PRO A 40 -9.61 2.99 2.33
C PRO A 40 -9.27 1.85 1.35
N LEU A 41 -10.33 1.23 0.82
CA LEU A 41 -10.25 0.25 -0.26
C LEU A 41 -10.98 0.82 -1.48
N PHE A 42 -10.24 1.03 -2.56
CA PHE A 42 -10.81 1.39 -3.84
C PHE A 42 -11.11 0.10 -4.62
N GLN A 43 -12.38 -0.19 -4.88
CA GLN A 43 -12.75 -1.24 -5.82
C GLN A 43 -12.63 -0.67 -7.23
N ASP A 44 -11.71 -1.20 -8.00
CA ASP A 44 -11.47 -0.72 -9.36
C ASP A 44 -12.65 -1.04 -10.30
N THR A 45 -12.75 -0.25 -11.37
CA THR A 45 -13.80 -0.34 -12.39
C THR A 45 -13.22 -0.22 -13.78
N SER A 46 -13.92 -0.72 -14.79
CA SER A 46 -13.50 -0.58 -16.20
C SER A 46 -13.54 0.85 -16.74
N GLU A 47 -14.10 1.80 -15.98
CA GLU A 47 -14.07 3.22 -16.35
C GLU A 47 -12.83 3.93 -15.80
N THR A 48 -12.38 3.53 -14.60
CA THR A 48 -11.21 4.15 -13.94
C THR A 48 -9.91 3.45 -14.31
N GLU A 49 -9.91 2.12 -14.38
CA GLU A 49 -8.72 1.28 -14.64
C GLU A 49 -7.53 1.65 -13.73
N GLY A 50 -7.82 1.99 -12.47
CA GLY A 50 -6.84 2.55 -11.56
C GLY A 50 -5.68 1.58 -11.27
N TRP A 51 -5.95 0.27 -11.28
CA TRP A 51 -4.91 -0.76 -11.17
C TRP A 51 -3.94 -0.71 -12.36
N ASP A 52 -4.47 -0.69 -13.59
CA ASP A 52 -3.67 -0.69 -14.81
C ASP A 52 -2.91 0.62 -15.01
N MET A 53 -3.49 1.75 -14.59
CA MET A 53 -2.82 3.05 -14.57
C MET A 53 -1.56 3.09 -13.69
N HIS A 54 -1.45 2.20 -12.71
CA HIS A 54 -0.25 2.10 -11.88
C HIS A 54 0.84 1.23 -12.51
N GLU A 55 0.59 0.57 -13.64
CA GLU A 55 1.54 -0.24 -14.43
C GLU A 55 2.28 -1.36 -13.66
N GLY A 56 1.88 -1.66 -12.42
CA GLY A 56 2.50 -2.70 -11.61
C GLY A 56 1.71 -3.99 -11.54
N ASN A 57 2.16 -4.82 -10.61
CA ASN A 57 1.66 -6.13 -10.32
C ASN A 57 0.92 -6.14 -8.99
N LYS A 58 0.27 -7.28 -8.75
CA LYS A 58 -0.33 -7.57 -7.46
C LYS A 58 0.71 -7.50 -6.33
N ASP A 59 0.28 -6.89 -5.22
CA ASP A 59 1.01 -6.68 -3.97
C ASP A 59 2.12 -5.62 -4.03
N ASP A 60 2.23 -4.86 -5.13
CA ASP A 60 3.17 -3.73 -5.23
C ASP A 60 2.78 -2.57 -4.29
N PHE A 61 3.77 -1.79 -3.87
CA PHE A 61 3.55 -0.55 -3.12
C PHE A 61 3.99 0.67 -3.92
N TYR A 62 3.13 1.68 -3.93
CA TYR A 62 3.41 3.03 -4.43
C TYR A 62 3.40 3.96 -3.24
N ILE A 63 4.55 4.58 -2.97
CA ILE A 63 4.71 5.51 -1.86
C ILE A 63 4.80 6.91 -2.45
N TYR A 64 3.78 7.71 -2.18
CA TYR A 64 3.72 9.11 -2.57
C TYR A 64 4.23 9.98 -1.41
N ASP A 65 4.92 11.07 -1.74
CA ASP A 65 5.30 12.10 -0.77
C ASP A 65 4.14 13.04 -0.44
N ARG A 66 4.42 14.04 0.41
CA ARG A 66 3.46 15.05 0.85
C ARG A 66 2.94 15.95 -0.27
N ASP A 67 3.65 16.05 -1.39
CA ASP A 67 3.22 16.77 -2.58
C ASP A 67 2.37 15.89 -3.53
N GLY A 68 2.16 14.62 -3.18
CA GLY A 68 1.48 13.64 -4.03
C GLY A 68 2.34 13.13 -5.18
N LYS A 69 3.67 13.29 -5.13
CA LYS A 69 4.59 12.75 -6.14
C LYS A 69 5.03 11.36 -5.75
N LEU A 70 5.16 10.46 -6.72
CA LEU A 70 5.66 9.11 -6.49
C LEU A 70 7.14 9.18 -6.04
N ALA A 71 7.39 8.90 -4.77
CA ALA A 71 8.72 8.98 -4.16
C ALA A 71 9.42 7.61 -4.11
N ALA A 72 8.66 6.53 -4.05
CA ALA A 72 9.17 5.17 -4.15
C ALA A 72 8.15 4.20 -4.75
N TYR A 73 8.63 3.27 -5.56
CA TYR A 73 7.88 2.11 -6.04
C TYR A 73 8.57 0.85 -5.53
N LEU A 74 7.82 -0.03 -4.86
CA LEU A 74 8.32 -1.28 -4.31
C LEU A 74 7.62 -2.45 -5.01
N PRO A 75 8.26 -3.12 -5.98
CA PRO A 75 7.65 -4.21 -6.71
C PRO A 75 7.63 -5.50 -5.87
N ALA A 76 6.54 -6.26 -5.93
CA ALA A 76 6.38 -7.56 -5.30
C ALA A 76 7.31 -8.62 -5.87
N LYS A 77 7.83 -8.40 -7.09
CA LYS A 77 8.76 -9.29 -7.79
C LYS A 77 9.97 -8.51 -8.27
N GLY A 78 11.15 -9.13 -8.19
CA GLY A 78 12.39 -8.55 -8.73
C GLY A 78 13.08 -7.51 -7.83
N GLY A 79 12.55 -7.23 -6.64
CA GLY A 79 13.17 -6.37 -5.63
C GLY A 79 13.39 -7.06 -4.28
N PRO A 80 13.78 -6.31 -3.25
CA PRO A 80 13.76 -6.78 -1.86
C PRO A 80 12.36 -7.29 -1.48
N SER A 81 12.30 -8.24 -0.53
CA SER A 81 11.01 -8.74 -0.07
C SER A 81 10.18 -7.60 0.53
N ILE A 82 8.94 -7.47 0.07
CA ILE A 82 7.93 -6.56 0.63
C ILE A 82 6.83 -7.32 1.38
N LYS A 83 7.04 -8.61 1.66
CA LYS A 83 6.07 -9.45 2.36
C LYS A 83 5.95 -9.02 3.81
N LEU A 84 4.87 -8.32 4.13
CA LEU A 84 4.57 -7.83 5.48
C LEU A 84 4.36 -8.93 6.53
N ALA A 85 4.21 -10.19 6.12
CA ALA A 85 4.14 -11.34 7.03
C ALA A 85 5.52 -11.80 7.54
N THR A 86 6.59 -11.32 6.91
CA THR A 86 7.98 -11.60 7.32
C THR A 86 8.58 -10.36 7.98
N GLU A 87 9.41 -10.53 9.00
CA GLU A 87 10.13 -9.45 9.67
C GLU A 87 10.93 -8.60 8.67
N ALA A 88 11.79 -9.24 7.88
CA ALA A 88 12.61 -8.53 6.88
C ALA A 88 11.77 -7.72 5.88
N GLY A 89 10.64 -8.25 5.41
CA GLY A 89 9.77 -7.53 4.48
C GLY A 89 8.98 -6.40 5.14
N TYR A 90 8.54 -6.62 6.38
CA TYR A 90 7.89 -5.59 7.19
C TYR A 90 8.82 -4.42 7.46
N ASP A 91 10.04 -4.70 7.92
CA ASP A 91 11.05 -3.69 8.24
C ASP A 91 11.51 -2.93 7.00
N TYR A 92 11.65 -3.62 5.87
CA TYR A 92 11.98 -2.98 4.60
C TYR A 92 10.91 -1.96 4.18
N VAL A 93 9.63 -2.36 4.15
CA VAL A 93 8.53 -1.44 3.77
C VAL A 93 8.41 -0.30 4.78
N LYS A 94 8.51 -0.59 6.08
CA LYS A 94 8.47 0.44 7.15
C LYS A 94 9.60 1.45 7.00
N GLY A 95 10.83 1.00 6.75
CA GLY A 95 11.98 1.86 6.54
C GLY A 95 11.82 2.77 5.31
N ARG A 96 11.27 2.22 4.21
CA ARG A 96 11.00 3.01 2.99
C ARG A 96 9.97 4.12 3.21
N LEU A 97 8.93 3.86 4.01
CA LEU A 97 7.95 4.88 4.40
C LEU A 97 8.59 5.98 5.26
N ILE A 98 9.39 5.61 6.27
CA ILE A 98 10.11 6.58 7.13
C ILE A 98 11.05 7.45 6.28
N GLU A 99 11.84 6.86 5.39
CA GLU A 99 12.74 7.62 4.52
C GLU A 99 12.01 8.64 3.65
N VAL A 100 10.81 8.30 3.14
CA VAL A 100 10.01 9.25 2.35
C VAL A 100 9.43 10.36 3.23
N LEU A 101 9.05 10.07 4.48
CA LEU A 101 8.51 11.06 5.41
C LEU A 101 9.56 12.08 5.89
N GLU A 102 10.81 11.65 5.99
CA GLU A 102 11.93 12.48 6.44
C GLU A 102 12.52 13.36 5.33
N ARG A 103 12.01 13.27 4.09
CA ARG A 103 12.33 14.19 2.99
C ARG A 103 11.55 15.50 3.11
#